data_AF-A0A1V9YI12-F1
#
_entry.id   AF-A0A1V9YI12-F1
#
_cell.length_a   1.000
_cell.length_b   1.000
_cell.length_c   1.000
_cell.angle_alpha   90.00
_cell.angle_beta   90.00
_cell.angle_gamma   90.00
#
_symmetry.space_group_name_H-M   'P 1'
#
loop_
_entity.id
_entity.type
_entity.pdbx_description
1 polymer ?
#
loop_
_entity_poly.entity_id
_entity_poly.type
_entity_poly.pdbx_seq_one_letter_code
_entity_poly.pdbx_strand_id
1 'polypeptide(L)'
;MKSSQLKTKEDYHGNFNSEIFEKWFKVLCGTLKESYGSYIIHLDGAKYHKRVLNPVPNGKWLKAQIQAWLTYETLVLYVIDLVYFSSRRIGFNAAMYKVALLLLAKSAKEPVQYATVAIARVFGHHVLFTPPIILSSNLLRLYGS
;
A
#
# COMPACT_ATOMS: atom_id res chain seq x y z
N MET A 1 -15.84 -4.74 -40.82
CA MET A 1 -15.83 -5.65 -39.65
C MET A 1 -14.62 -5.32 -38.80
N LYS A 2 -14.81 -4.81 -37.57
CA LYS A 2 -13.72 -4.69 -36.59
C LYS A 2 -13.61 -6.03 -35.86
N SER A 3 -12.50 -6.73 -36.07
CA SER A 3 -12.18 -7.95 -35.33
C SER A 3 -12.00 -7.60 -33.86
N SER A 4 -12.90 -8.07 -33.00
CA SER A 4 -12.75 -8.03 -31.55
C SER A 4 -11.71 -9.07 -31.17
N GLN A 5 -10.53 -8.61 -30.75
CA GLN A 5 -9.55 -9.48 -30.13
C GLN A 5 -10.20 -10.14 -28.91
N LEU A 6 -10.37 -11.46 -28.99
CA LEU A 6 -10.75 -12.31 -27.86
C LEU A 6 -9.68 -12.10 -26.78
N LYS A 7 -10.09 -11.55 -25.63
CA LYS A 7 -9.26 -11.49 -24.43
C LYS A 7 -8.95 -12.92 -24.02
N THR A 8 -7.80 -13.45 -24.43
CA THR A 8 -7.28 -14.69 -23.89
C THR A 8 -7.00 -14.47 -22.40
N LYS A 9 -7.17 -15.52 -21.61
CA LYS A 9 -7.03 -15.55 -20.14
C LYS A 9 -5.63 -15.15 -19.64
N GLU A 10 -4.72 -14.86 -20.56
CA GLU A 10 -3.29 -14.64 -20.41
C GLU A 10 -2.90 -13.18 -20.72
N ASP A 11 -3.86 -12.29 -20.99
CA ASP A 11 -3.59 -10.85 -21.04
C ASP A 11 -3.23 -10.33 -19.64
N TYR A 12 -1.94 -10.40 -19.34
CA TYR A 12 -1.35 -9.90 -18.11
C TYR A 12 -1.56 -8.38 -17.96
N HIS A 13 -1.68 -7.62 -19.05
CA HIS A 13 -1.91 -6.18 -19.00
C HIS A 13 -3.33 -5.82 -18.56
N GLY A 14 -4.31 -6.71 -18.77
CA GLY A 14 -5.70 -6.49 -18.39
C GLY A 14 -6.03 -6.81 -16.92
N ASN A 15 -5.24 -7.67 -16.25
CA ASN A 15 -5.58 -8.21 -14.92
C ASN A 15 -4.50 -8.01 -13.86
N PHE A 16 -3.40 -7.31 -14.15
CA PHE A 16 -2.35 -7.08 -13.16
C PHE A 16 -2.80 -6.09 -12.08
N ASN A 17 -2.90 -6.60 -10.85
CA ASN A 17 -3.34 -5.85 -9.68
C ASN A 17 -2.38 -6.09 -8.50
N SER A 18 -2.61 -5.38 -7.39
CA SER A 18 -1.73 -5.48 -6.21
C SER A 18 -1.65 -6.89 -5.64
N GLU A 19 -2.72 -7.68 -5.66
CA GLU A 19 -2.73 -9.04 -5.10
C GLU A 19 -1.83 -9.98 -5.90
N ILE A 20 -1.90 -9.91 -7.23
CA ILE A 20 -1.03 -10.69 -8.13
C ILE A 20 0.42 -10.25 -7.95
N PHE A 21 0.67 -8.94 -7.96
CA PHE A 21 2.01 -8.39 -7.73
C PHE A 21 2.59 -8.88 -6.40
N GLU A 22 1.84 -8.77 -5.30
CA GLU A 22 2.29 -9.16 -3.96
C GLU A 22 2.61 -10.65 -3.85
N LYS A 23 1.84 -11.51 -4.52
CA LYS A 23 2.13 -12.95 -4.59
C LYS A 23 3.50 -13.20 -5.22
N TRP A 24 3.76 -12.58 -6.37
CA TRP A 24 5.04 -12.73 -7.07
C TRP A 24 6.19 -12.05 -6.32
N PHE A 25 5.93 -10.89 -5.74
CA PHE A 25 6.90 -10.16 -4.94
C PHE A 25 7.32 -10.93 -3.69
N LYS A 26 6.40 -11.65 -3.03
CA LYS A 26 6.71 -12.54 -1.91
C LYS A 26 7.66 -13.66 -2.34
N VAL A 27 7.41 -14.30 -3.49
CA VAL A 27 8.30 -15.33 -4.06
C VAL A 27 9.68 -14.75 -4.35
N LEU A 28 9.74 -13.59 -5.01
CA LEU A 28 11.00 -12.89 -5.30
C LEU A 28 11.80 -12.61 -4.02
N CYS A 29 11.16 -12.08 -2.97
CA CYS A 29 11.82 -11.81 -1.69
C CYS A 29 12.38 -13.10 -1.05
N GLY A 30 11.61 -14.19 -1.08
CA GLY A 30 12.09 -15.50 -0.60
C GLY A 30 13.34 -15.95 -1.35
N THR A 31 13.28 -15.95 -2.69
CA THR A 31 14.43 -16.35 -3.52
C THR A 31 15.65 -15.46 -3.29
N LEU A 32 15.47 -14.14 -3.17
CA LEU A 32 16.56 -13.20 -2.89
C LEU A 32 17.19 -13.49 -1.52
N LYS A 33 16.36 -13.71 -0.49
CA LYS A 33 16.85 -14.00 0.85
C LYS A 33 17.65 -15.30 0.90
N GLU A 34 17.13 -16.35 0.29
CA GLU A 34 17.78 -17.68 0.26
C GLU A 34 19.06 -17.68 -0.56
N SER A 35 19.06 -17.01 -1.72
CA SER A 35 20.17 -17.09 -2.67
C SER A 35 21.26 -16.04 -2.43
N TYR A 36 20.90 -14.89 -1.87
CA TYR A 36 21.77 -13.71 -1.87
C TYR A 36 21.73 -12.87 -0.58
N GLY A 37 20.76 -13.08 0.31
CA GLY A 37 20.64 -12.34 1.58
C GLY A 37 19.71 -11.12 1.52
N SER A 38 19.99 -10.11 2.34
CA SER A 38 19.12 -8.92 2.52
C SER A 38 19.48 -7.79 1.54
N TYR A 39 18.48 -7.09 1.01
CA TYR A 39 18.65 -6.10 -0.07
C TYR A 39 17.76 -4.87 0.10
N ILE A 40 18.14 -3.80 -0.61
CA ILE A 40 17.30 -2.64 -0.87
C ILE A 40 16.68 -2.82 -2.26
N ILE A 41 15.35 -2.89 -2.32
CA ILE A 41 14.58 -3.08 -3.55
C ILE A 41 13.99 -1.74 -3.97
N HIS A 42 14.31 -1.30 -5.18
CA HIS A 42 13.76 -0.08 -5.76
C HIS A 42 12.52 -0.40 -6.60
N LEU A 43 11.40 0.24 -6.31
CA LEU A 43 10.14 0.10 -7.05
C LEU A 43 9.67 1.46 -7.57
N ASP A 44 8.98 1.46 -8.70
CA ASP A 44 8.36 2.69 -9.21
C ASP A 44 7.10 3.09 -8.42
N GLY A 45 6.51 4.22 -8.80
CA GLY A 45 5.28 4.74 -8.20
C GLY A 45 3.99 4.03 -8.59
N ALA A 46 4.01 2.88 -9.27
CA ALA A 46 2.79 2.25 -9.77
C ALA A 46 1.79 1.91 -8.65
N LYS A 47 0.49 2.08 -8.94
CA LYS A 47 -0.57 1.93 -7.93
C LYS A 47 -0.57 0.55 -7.27
N TYR A 48 -0.29 -0.50 -8.03
CA TYR A 48 -0.24 -1.87 -7.53
C TYR A 48 0.97 -2.17 -6.63
N HIS A 49 2.03 -1.36 -6.67
CA HIS A 49 3.15 -1.40 -5.70
C HIS A 49 2.81 -0.69 -4.37
N LYS A 50 1.72 0.08 -4.33
CA LYS A 50 1.39 1.01 -3.24
C LYS A 50 0.04 0.73 -2.59
N ARG A 51 -0.37 -0.56 -2.50
CA ARG A 51 -1.58 -0.93 -1.76
C ARG A 51 -1.43 -0.56 -0.29
N VAL A 52 -2.31 0.32 0.19
CA VAL A 52 -2.32 0.84 1.56
C VAL A 52 -3.01 -0.15 2.50
N LEU A 53 -2.33 -0.53 3.57
CA LEU A 53 -2.85 -1.46 4.60
C LEU A 53 -3.58 -0.74 5.74
N ASN A 54 -3.27 0.53 5.98
CA ASN A 54 -3.92 1.36 6.99
C ASN A 54 -4.68 2.54 6.35
N PRO A 55 -5.74 2.29 5.56
CA PRO A 55 -6.49 3.36 4.92
C PRO A 55 -7.14 4.27 5.98
N VAL A 56 -7.02 5.57 5.78
CA VAL A 56 -7.76 6.58 6.56
C VAL A 56 -9.19 6.66 6.02
N PRO A 57 -10.21 6.73 6.89
CA PRO A 57 -11.58 6.87 6.47
C PRO A 57 -11.78 8.07 5.55
N ASN A 58 -12.69 7.92 4.59
CA ASN A 58 -13.05 8.97 3.65
C ASN A 58 -14.57 9.10 3.54
N GLY A 59 -15.04 10.04 2.71
CA GLY A 59 -16.47 10.32 2.55
C GLY A 59 -17.34 9.11 2.16
N LYS A 60 -16.75 8.05 1.60
CA LYS A 60 -17.46 6.81 1.23
C LYS A 60 -17.71 5.87 2.42
N TRP A 61 -16.99 6.04 3.53
CA TRP A 61 -17.13 5.18 4.72
C TRP A 61 -18.43 5.51 5.47
N LEU A 62 -19.08 4.50 6.04
CA LEU A 62 -20.23 4.71 6.93
C LEU A 62 -19.79 5.36 8.24
N LYS A 63 -20.68 6.11 8.90
CA LYS A 63 -20.39 6.75 10.20
C LYS A 63 -19.87 5.73 11.23
N ALA A 64 -20.53 4.58 11.32
CA ALA A 64 -20.12 3.48 12.20
C ALA A 64 -18.71 2.95 11.87
N GLN A 65 -18.33 2.87 10.59
CA GLN A 65 -16.97 2.44 10.19
C GLN A 65 -15.91 3.47 10.59
N ILE A 66 -16.21 4.77 10.50
CA ILE A 66 -15.30 5.84 10.95
C ILE A 66 -15.14 5.78 12.47
N GLN A 67 -16.24 5.60 13.20
CA GLN A 67 -16.23 5.43 14.65
C GLN A 67 -15.41 4.21 15.06
N ALA A 68 -15.64 3.05 14.44
CA ALA A 68 -14.84 1.86 14.66
C ALA A 68 -13.35 2.10 14.38
N TRP A 69 -13.02 2.79 13.27
CA TRP A 69 -11.63 3.12 12.94
C TRP A 69 -10.95 3.99 14.01
N LEU A 70 -11.68 4.94 14.61
CA LEU A 70 -11.18 5.84 15.67
C LEU A 70 -10.93 5.10 17.01
N THR A 71 -11.66 4.02 17.26
CA THR A 71 -11.58 3.22 18.50
C THR A 71 -10.88 1.87 18.35
N TYR A 72 -10.41 1.51 17.15
CA TYR A 72 -9.88 0.17 16.91
C TYR A 72 -8.63 -0.06 17.77
N GLU A 73 -8.74 -0.98 18.73
CA GLU A 73 -7.62 -1.32 19.62
C GLU A 73 -6.62 -2.28 18.97
N THR A 74 -7.07 -3.11 18.01
CA THR A 74 -6.22 -3.97 17.17
C THR A 74 -7.03 -4.48 15.98
N LEU A 75 -6.64 -4.16 14.75
CA LEU A 75 -7.20 -4.77 13.54
C LEU A 75 -6.23 -5.85 13.05
N VAL A 76 -6.43 -7.10 13.47
CA VAL A 76 -5.70 -8.24 12.91
C VAL A 76 -6.25 -8.51 11.52
N LEU A 77 -5.71 -7.83 10.51
CA LEU A 77 -5.91 -8.26 9.13
C LEU A 77 -5.01 -9.46 8.87
N TYR A 78 -5.61 -10.65 8.78
CA TYR A 78 -4.96 -11.81 8.16
C TYR A 78 -4.82 -11.58 6.66
N VAL A 79 -3.92 -10.68 6.28
CA VAL A 79 -3.35 -10.72 4.95
C VAL A 79 -2.02 -11.42 5.14
N ILE A 80 -1.89 -12.62 4.58
CA ILE A 80 -0.58 -13.27 4.34
C ILE A 80 0.34 -13.35 5.57
N ASP A 81 -0.17 -13.90 6.69
CA ASP A 81 0.57 -14.17 7.94
C ASP A 81 1.15 -12.95 8.68
N LEU A 82 0.75 -11.72 8.31
CA LEU A 82 1.23 -10.50 8.96
C LEU A 82 0.24 -9.96 9.98
N VAL A 83 0.67 -9.89 11.24
CA VAL A 83 -0.09 -9.24 12.31
C VAL A 83 0.20 -7.75 12.29
N TYR A 84 -0.81 -6.95 11.95
CA TYR A 84 -0.75 -5.49 12.06
C TYR A 84 -1.28 -5.04 13.41
N PHE A 85 -0.41 -4.40 14.20
CA PHE A 85 -0.79 -3.75 15.45
C PHE A 85 -0.88 -2.23 15.21
N SER A 86 -2.10 -1.70 15.32
CA SER A 86 -2.36 -0.27 15.49
C SER A 86 -3.46 -0.16 16.55
N SER A 87 -3.18 0.61 17.61
CA SER A 87 -4.11 0.87 18.70
C SER A 87 -4.49 2.35 18.66
N ARG A 88 -5.65 2.64 18.08
CA ARG A 88 -6.23 3.99 18.08
C ARG A 88 -7.24 4.09 19.22
N ARG A 89 -7.01 5.00 20.15
CA ARG A 89 -7.94 5.35 21.25
C ARG A 89 -8.34 6.82 21.13
N ILE A 90 -8.86 7.21 19.97
CA ILE A 90 -9.31 8.59 19.75
C ILE A 90 -10.72 8.73 20.31
N GLY A 91 -10.86 9.45 21.42
CA GLY A 91 -12.16 9.77 22.00
C GLY A 91 -13.01 10.58 21.04
N PHE A 92 -14.28 10.21 20.89
CA PHE A 92 -15.27 10.97 20.13
C PHE A 92 -16.64 10.85 20.79
N ASN A 93 -17.53 11.81 20.52
CA ASN A 93 -18.94 11.71 20.89
C ASN A 93 -19.72 11.00 19.76
N ALA A 94 -20.46 9.95 20.09
CA ALA A 94 -21.21 9.15 19.10
C ALA A 94 -22.25 9.98 18.31
N ALA A 95 -22.74 11.09 18.87
CA ALA A 95 -23.66 12.00 18.21
C ALA A 95 -23.00 12.89 17.14
N MET A 96 -21.66 13.00 17.12
CA MET A 96 -20.94 13.86 16.16
C MET A 96 -21.34 13.56 14.71
N TYR A 97 -21.44 14.62 13.91
CA TYR A 97 -21.68 14.49 12.48
C TYR A 97 -20.50 13.80 11.78
N LYS A 98 -20.79 13.12 10.67
CA LYS A 98 -19.79 12.38 9.88
C LYS A 98 -18.59 13.25 9.49
N VAL A 99 -18.81 14.53 9.17
CA VAL A 99 -17.74 15.47 8.83
C VAL A 99 -16.76 15.69 9.98
N ALA A 100 -17.25 15.83 11.22
CA ALA A 100 -16.41 16.03 12.39
C ALA A 100 -15.58 14.78 12.71
N LEU A 101 -16.18 13.59 12.55
CA LEU A 101 -15.46 12.32 12.70
C LEU A 101 -14.38 12.14 11.62
N LEU A 102 -14.61 12.58 10.38
CA LEU A 102 -13.60 12.58 9.32
C LEU A 102 -12.44 13.54 9.61
N LEU A 103 -12.71 14.70 10.21
CA LEU A 103 -11.66 15.64 10.64
C LEU A 103 -10.79 15.03 11.74
N LEU A 104 -11.39 14.37 12.72
CA LEU A 104 -10.66 13.61 13.75
C LEU A 104 -9.82 12.48 13.13
N ALA A 105 -10.39 11.73 12.18
CA ALA A 105 -9.65 10.66 11.52
C ALA A 105 -8.45 11.19 10.71
N LYS A 106 -8.59 12.37 10.11
CA LYS A 106 -7.52 13.04 9.37
C LYS A 106 -6.41 13.54 10.29
N SER A 107 -6.75 14.10 11.46
CA SER A 107 -5.74 14.54 12.44
C SER A 107 -5.02 13.38 13.10
N ALA A 108 -5.69 12.23 13.26
CA ALA A 108 -5.13 11.00 13.80
C ALA A 108 -4.46 10.09 12.73
N LYS A 109 -4.17 10.62 11.54
CA LYS A 109 -3.59 9.83 10.45
C LYS A 109 -2.17 9.36 10.81
N GLU A 110 -1.95 8.06 10.72
CA GLU A 110 -0.63 7.43 10.83
C GLU A 110 0.15 7.50 9.49
N PRO A 111 1.48 7.30 9.52
CA PRO A 111 2.27 7.07 8.32
C PRO A 111 1.68 5.93 7.47
N VAL A 112 1.69 6.10 6.15
CA VAL A 112 1.13 5.11 5.22
C VAL A 112 1.96 3.82 5.26
N GLN A 113 1.29 2.69 5.42
CA GLN A 113 1.89 1.37 5.41
C GLN A 113 1.51 0.67 4.10
N TYR A 114 2.52 0.32 3.30
CA TYR A 114 2.31 -0.39 2.03
C TYR A 114 2.54 -1.89 2.21
N ALA A 115 1.67 -2.69 1.59
CA ALA A 115 1.77 -4.15 1.62
C ALA A 115 3.13 -4.66 1.14
N THR A 116 3.65 -4.07 0.08
CA THR A 116 4.96 -4.41 -0.50
C THR A 116 6.11 -4.19 0.47
N VAL A 117 6.08 -3.09 1.25
CA VAL A 117 7.10 -2.83 2.29
C VAL A 117 6.99 -3.87 3.40
N ALA A 118 5.77 -4.24 3.79
CA ALA A 118 5.51 -5.26 4.80
C ALA A 118 6.08 -6.62 4.39
N ILE A 119 5.77 -7.05 3.15
CA ILE A 119 6.25 -8.31 2.57
C ILE A 119 7.77 -8.34 2.55
N ALA A 120 8.42 -7.31 1.99
CA ALA A 120 9.88 -7.23 1.93
C ALA A 120 10.54 -7.35 3.32
N ARG A 121 9.95 -6.68 4.32
CA ARG A 121 10.48 -6.68 5.70
C ARG A 121 10.49 -8.08 6.32
N VAL A 122 9.52 -8.94 6.01
CA VAL A 122 9.48 -10.33 6.51
C VAL A 122 10.74 -11.10 6.16
N PHE A 123 11.29 -10.85 4.96
CA PHE A 123 12.50 -11.49 4.46
C PHE A 123 13.76 -10.67 4.77
N GLY A 124 13.63 -9.56 5.51
CA GLY A 124 14.74 -8.67 5.86
C GLY A 124 15.19 -7.77 4.72
N HIS A 125 14.33 -7.48 3.74
CA HIS A 125 14.60 -6.48 2.71
C HIS A 125 13.99 -5.11 3.05
N HIS A 126 14.53 -4.07 2.42
CA HIS A 126 13.99 -2.72 2.46
C HIS A 126 13.43 -2.35 1.09
N VAL A 127 12.39 -1.52 1.04
CA VAL A 127 11.80 -1.03 -0.21
C VAL A 127 11.93 0.49 -0.26
N LEU A 128 12.47 0.99 -1.37
CA LEU A 128 12.49 2.41 -1.71
C LEU A 128 11.65 2.64 -2.96
N PHE A 129 10.77 3.64 -2.92
CA PHE A 129 10.02 4.04 -4.10
C PHE A 129 10.80 5.12 -4.84
N THR A 130 10.94 4.97 -6.16
CA THR A 130 11.51 6.05 -6.96
C THR A 130 10.65 7.30 -6.83
N PRO A 131 11.27 8.48 -6.71
CA PRO A 131 10.54 9.74 -6.84
C PRO A 131 9.76 9.73 -8.16
N PRO A 132 8.57 10.34 -8.22
CA PRO A 132 7.91 10.54 -9.49
C PRO A 132 8.89 11.20 -10.45
N ILE A 133 9.10 10.61 -11.63
CA ILE A 133 9.97 11.19 -12.66
C ILE A 133 9.30 12.50 -13.09
N ILE A 134 9.69 13.60 -12.46
CA ILE A 134 9.44 14.93 -12.99
C ILE A 134 10.42 15.04 -14.14
N LEU A 135 9.94 14.85 -15.37
CA LEU A 135 10.66 15.21 -16.59
C LEU A 135 10.86 16.75 -16.59
N SER A 136 11.74 17.24 -15.73
CA SER A 136 12.46 18.47 -15.99
C SER A 136 13.73 18.05 -16.69
N SER A 137 14.10 18.78 -17.73
CA SER A 137 15.27 18.64 -18.60
C SER A 137 16.64 18.64 -17.89
N ASN A 138 16.70 18.44 -16.58
CA ASN A 138 17.89 18.58 -15.75
C ASN A 138 18.52 17.26 -15.28
N LEU A 139 18.02 16.09 -15.71
CA LEU A 139 18.60 14.80 -15.30
C LEU A 139 20.04 14.57 -15.79
N LEU A 140 20.51 15.34 -16.78
CA LEU A 140 21.91 15.31 -17.25
C LEU A 140 22.89 16.07 -16.36
N ARG A 141 22.43 16.81 -15.34
CA ARG A 141 23.32 17.69 -14.54
C ARG A 141 23.80 17.11 -13.20
N LEU A 142 23.30 15.94 -12.80
CA LEU A 142 23.66 15.33 -11.49
C LEU A 142 24.67 14.18 -11.58
N TYR A 143 25.11 13.79 -12.78
CA TYR A 143 26.16 12.77 -12.98
C TYR A 143 27.30 13.26 -13.89
N GLY A 144 27.47 14.56 -14.04
CA GLY A 144 28.57 15.15 -14.82
C GLY A 144 29.21 16.30 -14.08
N SER A 145 30.21 15.99 -13.24
CA SER A 145 31.43 16.76 -12.95
C SER A 145 32.26 15.97 -11.94
#